data_AF-A0A257IX57-F1
#
_entry.id   AF-A0A257IX57-F1
#
_cell.length_a   1.000
_cell.length_b   1.000
_cell.length_c   1.000
_cell.angle_alpha   90.00
_cell.angle_beta   90.00
_cell.angle_gamma   90.00
#
_symmetry.space_group_name_H-M   'P 1'
#
loop_
_entity.id
_entity.type
_entity.pdbx_description
1 polymer ?
#
loop_
_entity_poly.entity_id
_entity_poly.type
_entity_poly.pdbx_seq_one_letter_code
_entity_poly.pdbx_strand_id
1 'polypeptide(L)'
;MKTLLTIIAFAIFFGCNNKKDSKSELTADTISEEIKIDSLVLEKIFSDTTLKLVNASEINELTKNLPDTSLFAGLGEGFLRLDSIKMAGAYADYVSHLDIGMYKDIKAVVYKNLDLGEDNVLKIWGFDYQTYEACPFANGKVILVSSFKAGKNVSCMPFAYFHNWADAPFYDSYKTNSVLDKMGNLTIIETVNSGGMDEKEKEYQNKSTSTYRYKLVDGVLK
;
A
#
# COMPACT_ATOMS: atom_id res chain seq x y z
N MET A 1 51.49 3.06 69.81
CA MET A 1 51.00 2.58 68.50
C MET A 1 49.54 2.20 68.70
N LYS A 2 48.56 3.03 68.27
CA LYS A 2 47.85 2.94 66.97
C LYS A 2 47.55 1.47 66.64
N THR A 3 46.30 1.01 66.50
CA THR A 3 45.26 1.63 65.67
C THR A 3 43.85 1.14 66.04
N LEU A 4 42.92 2.10 65.96
CA LEU A 4 41.47 2.01 65.85
C LEU A 4 41.03 1.02 64.75
N LEU A 5 39.96 0.24 64.95
CA LEU A 5 39.14 -0.24 63.83
C LEU A 5 37.65 -0.23 64.19
N THR A 6 36.91 0.37 63.28
CA THR A 6 35.56 0.90 63.39
C THR A 6 34.53 -0.09 62.86
N ILE A 7 33.36 -0.11 63.50
CA ILE A 7 32.15 -0.81 63.08
C ILE A 7 31.60 -0.18 61.80
N ILE A 8 31.33 -0.97 60.76
CA ILE A 8 30.46 -0.56 59.64
C ILE A 8 29.48 -1.70 59.35
N ALA A 9 28.20 -1.45 59.66
CA ALA A 9 27.07 -2.24 59.23
C ALA A 9 26.75 -1.91 57.75
N PHE A 10 26.69 -2.93 56.90
CA PHE A 10 26.32 -2.77 55.50
C PHE A 10 24.81 -3.01 55.35
N ALA A 11 24.05 -1.92 55.15
CA ALA A 11 22.67 -1.99 54.71
C ALA A 11 22.65 -2.29 53.20
N ILE A 12 22.04 -3.41 52.82
CA ILE A 12 21.79 -3.79 51.43
C ILE A 12 20.59 -2.96 50.93
N PHE A 13 20.85 -1.91 50.16
CA PHE A 13 19.85 -1.26 49.33
C PHE A 13 19.63 -2.13 48.08
N PHE A 14 18.50 -2.85 48.04
CA PHE A 14 17.94 -3.33 46.78
C PHE A 14 17.37 -2.12 46.02
N GLY A 15 18.19 -1.55 45.15
CA GLY A 15 17.72 -0.63 44.12
C GLY A 15 16.94 -1.41 43.07
N CYS A 16 15.62 -1.22 43.02
CA CYS A 16 14.80 -1.56 41.86
C CYS A 16 15.32 -0.82 40.64
N ASN A 17 16.13 -1.50 39.82
CA ASN A 17 16.46 -1.04 38.47
C ASN A 17 15.22 -1.25 37.59
N ASN A 18 14.33 -0.27 37.61
CA ASN A 18 13.34 -0.07 36.56
C ASN A 18 14.10 0.23 35.26
N LYS A 19 14.46 -0.81 34.50
CA LYS A 19 14.63 -0.67 33.06
C LYS A 19 13.28 -0.25 32.50
N LYS A 20 13.08 1.05 32.38
CA LYS A 20 12.14 1.60 31.41
C LYS A 20 12.68 1.18 30.05
N ASP A 21 12.12 0.11 29.51
CA ASP A 21 12.10 -0.08 28.06
C ASP A 21 11.38 1.14 27.49
N SER A 22 12.13 2.16 27.09
CA SER A 22 11.57 3.26 26.32
C SER A 22 11.26 2.74 24.94
N LYS A 23 10.09 2.12 24.77
CA LYS A 23 9.40 2.23 23.49
C LYS A 23 9.17 3.71 23.28
N SER A 24 9.99 4.35 22.44
CA SER A 24 9.57 5.59 21.80
C SER A 24 8.33 5.20 20.99
N GLU A 25 7.14 5.43 21.56
CA GLU A 25 5.96 5.52 20.71
C GLU A 25 6.31 6.61 19.69
N LEU A 26 6.40 6.22 18.41
CA LEU A 26 6.45 7.15 17.30
C LEU A 26 5.14 7.95 17.35
N THR A 27 5.14 9.06 18.08
CA THR A 27 3.96 9.88 18.31
C THR A 27 3.65 10.75 17.09
N ALA A 28 2.42 11.25 17.07
CA ALA A 28 1.73 12.02 16.04
C ALA A 28 2.46 13.24 15.42
N ASP A 29 3.69 13.57 15.84
CA ASP A 29 4.46 14.71 15.29
C ASP A 29 5.15 14.39 13.96
N THR A 30 5.03 13.16 13.49
CA THR A 30 5.83 12.63 12.39
C THR A 30 5.17 12.82 11.02
N ILE A 31 3.83 12.95 10.98
CA ILE A 31 3.09 13.23 9.75
C ILE A 31 2.78 14.73 9.69
N SER A 32 3.57 15.47 8.90
CA SER A 32 3.46 16.93 8.81
C SER A 32 2.12 17.41 8.23
N GLU A 33 1.51 16.61 7.36
CA GLU A 33 0.26 16.93 6.69
C GLU A 33 -0.65 15.71 6.52
N GLU A 34 -1.95 15.96 6.63
CA GLU A 34 -2.97 14.97 6.34
C GLU A 34 -2.96 14.64 4.84
N ILE A 35 -3.07 13.35 4.51
CA ILE A 35 -3.06 12.86 3.14
C ILE A 35 -4.44 12.32 2.81
N LYS A 36 -5.12 12.98 1.89
CA LYS A 36 -6.43 12.60 1.37
C LYS A 36 -6.31 12.13 -0.07
N ILE A 37 -6.76 10.91 -0.34
CA ILE A 37 -6.78 10.35 -1.69
C ILE A 37 -8.19 9.84 -2.00
N ASP A 38 -8.81 10.47 -2.99
CA ASP A 38 -10.05 10.04 -3.62
C ASP A 38 -9.80 9.68 -5.09
N SER A 39 -10.86 9.30 -5.81
CA SER A 39 -10.76 8.96 -7.25
C SER A 39 -10.19 10.09 -8.13
N LEU A 40 -10.45 11.37 -7.82
CA LEU A 40 -9.94 12.49 -8.61
C LEU A 40 -8.46 12.73 -8.34
N VAL A 41 -8.04 12.57 -7.08
CA VAL A 41 -6.63 12.64 -6.69
C VAL A 41 -5.86 11.46 -7.31
N LEU A 42 -6.42 10.25 -7.34
CA LEU A 42 -5.83 9.10 -8.02
C LEU A 42 -5.54 9.41 -9.49
N GLU A 43 -6.51 9.92 -10.23
CA GLU A 43 -6.32 10.29 -11.64
C GLU A 43 -5.18 11.31 -11.81
N LYS A 44 -5.11 12.32 -10.93
CA LYS A 44 -4.03 13.32 -10.96
C LYS A 44 -2.66 12.70 -10.69
N ILE A 45 -2.54 11.83 -9.68
CA ILE A 45 -1.28 11.15 -9.35
C ILE A 45 -0.75 10.40 -10.57
N PHE A 46 -1.58 9.58 -11.21
CA PHE A 46 -1.12 8.77 -12.34
C PHE A 46 -0.99 9.51 -13.67
N SER A 47 -1.51 10.74 -13.74
CA SER A 47 -1.28 11.67 -14.86
C SER A 47 -0.02 12.53 -14.67
N ASP A 48 0.55 12.57 -13.47
CA ASP A 48 1.74 13.36 -13.17
C ASP A 48 3.01 12.65 -13.69
N THR A 49 3.57 13.21 -14.75
CA THR A 49 4.79 12.70 -15.41
C THR A 49 6.08 13.03 -14.64
N THR A 50 6.00 13.83 -13.59
CA THR A 50 7.15 14.18 -12.75
C THR A 50 7.40 13.16 -11.63
N LEU A 51 6.43 12.29 -11.35
CA LEU A 51 6.57 11.25 -10.35
C LEU A 51 7.62 10.22 -10.75
N LYS A 52 8.32 9.70 -9.74
CA LYS A 52 9.32 8.65 -9.94
C LYS A 52 8.63 7.36 -10.39
N LEU A 53 9.02 6.84 -11.54
CA LEU A 53 8.69 5.48 -11.98
C LEU A 53 9.41 4.45 -11.10
N VAL A 54 8.68 3.42 -10.70
CA VAL A 54 9.24 2.28 -9.99
C VAL A 54 9.86 1.32 -11.00
N ASN A 55 11.05 0.80 -10.73
CA ASN A 55 11.69 -0.20 -11.57
C ASN A 55 11.48 -1.64 -11.06
N ALA A 56 11.88 -2.64 -11.86
CA ALA A 56 11.73 -4.06 -11.52
C ALA A 56 12.37 -4.46 -10.17
N SER A 57 13.53 -3.91 -9.82
CA SER A 57 14.20 -4.23 -8.56
C SER A 57 13.44 -3.69 -7.34
N GLU A 58 12.81 -2.53 -7.50
CA GLU A 58 12.02 -1.89 -6.44
C GLU A 58 10.67 -2.58 -6.24
N ILE A 59 10.04 -3.07 -7.31
CA ILE A 59 8.74 -3.74 -7.24
C ILE A 59 8.79 -4.96 -6.32
N ASN A 60 9.80 -5.81 -6.44
CA ASN A 60 9.92 -7.01 -5.58
C ASN A 60 9.96 -6.66 -4.09
N GLU A 61 10.65 -5.59 -3.72
CA GLU A 61 10.71 -5.16 -2.32
C GLU A 61 9.40 -4.48 -1.89
N LEU A 62 8.79 -3.69 -2.77
CA LEU A 62 7.55 -2.97 -2.48
C LEU A 62 6.34 -3.89 -2.30
N THR A 63 6.27 -5.00 -3.07
CA THR A 63 5.16 -5.97 -3.04
C THR A 63 5.32 -7.10 -2.03
N LYS A 64 6.49 -7.25 -1.39
CA LYS A 64 6.84 -8.41 -0.55
C LYS A 64 5.82 -8.80 0.52
N ASN A 65 5.15 -7.83 1.13
CA ASN A 65 4.15 -8.04 2.17
C ASN A 65 2.76 -7.56 1.74
N LEU A 66 2.51 -7.46 0.42
CA LEU A 66 1.20 -7.12 -0.10
C LEU A 66 0.23 -8.26 0.25
N PRO A 67 -0.96 -7.98 0.80
CA PRO A 67 -1.93 -9.01 1.10
C PRO A 67 -2.33 -9.74 -0.18
N ASP A 68 -2.37 -11.07 -0.11
CA ASP A 68 -2.87 -11.90 -1.20
C ASP A 68 -4.40 -11.79 -1.23
N THR A 69 -4.89 -10.72 -1.86
CA THR A 69 -6.31 -10.53 -2.17
C THR A 69 -6.49 -10.62 -3.67
N SER A 70 -7.65 -11.14 -4.08
CA SER A 70 -8.02 -11.26 -5.51
C SER A 70 -7.92 -9.93 -6.27
N LEU A 71 -8.06 -8.80 -5.58
CA LEU A 71 -8.08 -7.47 -6.17
C LEU A 71 -6.69 -6.99 -6.65
N PHE A 72 -5.62 -7.41 -5.97
CA PHE A 72 -4.25 -6.94 -6.25
C PHE A 72 -3.30 -8.07 -6.66
N ALA A 73 -3.79 -9.30 -6.65
CA ALA A 73 -3.08 -10.47 -7.12
C ALA A 73 -2.56 -10.25 -8.55
N GLY A 74 -1.30 -10.64 -8.78
CA GLY A 74 -0.69 -10.59 -10.11
C GLY A 74 -0.25 -9.21 -10.60
N LEU A 75 -0.53 -8.09 -9.92
CA LEU A 75 -0.07 -6.76 -10.37
C LEU A 75 1.46 -6.67 -10.41
N GLY A 76 2.15 -7.16 -9.39
CA GLY A 76 3.62 -7.18 -9.34
C GLY A 76 4.23 -8.05 -10.45
N GLU A 77 3.69 -9.25 -10.64
CA GLU A 77 4.14 -10.18 -11.68
C GLU A 77 3.85 -9.65 -13.09
N GLY A 78 2.65 -9.08 -13.29
CA GLY A 78 2.24 -8.43 -14.52
C GLY A 78 3.15 -7.26 -14.88
N PHE A 79 3.52 -6.44 -13.88
CA PHE A 79 4.51 -5.37 -14.04
C PHE A 79 5.85 -5.92 -14.51
N LEU A 80 6.41 -6.89 -13.79
CA LEU A 80 7.74 -7.45 -14.11
C LEU A 80 7.76 -8.10 -15.50
N ARG A 81 6.67 -8.79 -15.87
CA ARG A 81 6.52 -9.38 -17.21
C ARG A 81 6.49 -8.31 -18.29
N LEU A 82 5.67 -7.28 -18.14
CA LEU A 82 5.55 -6.21 -19.13
C LEU A 82 6.83 -5.38 -19.24
N ASP A 83 7.50 -5.09 -18.12
CA ASP A 83 8.80 -4.40 -18.09
C ASP A 83 9.85 -5.21 -18.87
N SER A 84 9.95 -6.51 -18.63
CA SER A 84 10.87 -7.39 -19.35
C SER A 84 10.60 -7.42 -20.87
N ILE A 85 9.32 -7.45 -21.28
CA ILE A 85 8.93 -7.45 -22.70
C ILE A 85 9.29 -6.12 -23.36
N LYS A 86 9.01 -4.99 -22.67
CA LYS A 86 9.33 -3.64 -23.14
C LYS A 86 10.85 -3.46 -23.28
N MET A 87 11.63 -3.92 -22.29
CA MET A 87 13.10 -3.88 -22.34
C MET A 87 13.70 -4.72 -23.48
N ALA A 88 13.06 -5.84 -23.85
CA ALA A 88 13.47 -6.67 -24.97
C ALA A 88 13.09 -6.11 -26.35
N GLY A 89 12.38 -4.97 -26.41
CA GLY A 89 11.86 -4.41 -27.66
C GLY A 89 10.71 -5.22 -28.28
N ALA A 90 10.17 -6.20 -27.57
CA ALA A 90 9.15 -7.13 -28.06
C ALA A 90 7.71 -6.67 -27.77
N TYR A 91 7.53 -5.42 -27.30
CA TYR A 91 6.20 -4.93 -26.88
C TYR A 91 5.18 -4.85 -28.03
N ALA A 92 5.61 -4.48 -29.23
CA ALA A 92 4.72 -4.45 -30.39
C ALA A 92 4.19 -5.85 -30.74
N ASP A 93 5.07 -6.86 -30.72
CA ASP A 93 4.73 -8.26 -30.96
C ASP A 93 3.82 -8.82 -29.85
N TYR A 94 4.11 -8.48 -28.59
CA TYR A 94 3.25 -8.81 -27.46
C TYR A 94 1.83 -8.25 -27.64
N VAL A 95 1.70 -6.97 -27.99
CA VAL A 95 0.40 -6.31 -28.18
C VAL A 95 -0.38 -6.94 -29.34
N SER A 96 0.27 -7.38 -30.41
CA SER A 96 -0.41 -8.10 -31.51
C SER A 96 -0.88 -9.51 -31.16
N HIS A 97 -0.39 -10.07 -30.05
CA HIS A 97 -0.72 -11.41 -29.55
C HIS A 97 -1.36 -11.37 -28.16
N LEU A 98 -1.88 -10.22 -27.72
CA LEU A 98 -2.61 -10.12 -26.46
C LEU A 98 -3.85 -11.00 -26.48
N ASP A 99 -3.99 -11.83 -25.46
CA ASP A 99 -5.18 -12.62 -25.22
C ASP A 99 -6.02 -12.01 -24.09
N ILE A 100 -7.22 -12.55 -23.92
CA ILE A 100 -8.19 -12.20 -22.90
C ILE A 100 -7.55 -12.24 -21.50
N GLY A 101 -7.82 -11.20 -20.69
CA GLY A 101 -7.32 -11.09 -19.32
C GLY A 101 -5.83 -10.75 -19.19
N MET A 102 -5.07 -10.70 -20.29
CA MET A 102 -3.65 -10.30 -20.24
C MET A 102 -3.50 -8.79 -20.03
N TYR A 103 -2.52 -8.37 -19.23
CA TYR A 103 -2.23 -6.95 -19.03
C TYR A 103 -1.78 -6.32 -20.35
N LYS A 104 -2.52 -5.31 -20.82
CA LYS A 104 -2.14 -4.48 -21.97
C LYS A 104 -1.14 -3.42 -21.54
N ASP A 105 -1.42 -2.77 -20.42
CA ASP A 105 -0.50 -1.81 -19.82
C ASP A 105 -0.52 -1.87 -18.30
N ILE A 106 0.64 -1.59 -17.73
CA ILE A 106 0.84 -1.42 -16.29
C ILE A 106 2.03 -0.50 -16.10
N LYS A 107 1.88 0.48 -15.23
CA LYS A 107 2.96 1.35 -14.77
C LYS A 107 2.89 1.47 -13.26
N ALA A 108 4.04 1.66 -12.64
CA ALA A 108 4.13 1.86 -11.21
C ALA A 108 4.86 3.17 -10.88
N VAL A 109 4.32 3.93 -9.93
CA VAL A 109 4.87 5.25 -9.52
C VAL A 109 5.01 5.34 -8.00
N VAL A 110 6.00 6.09 -7.55
CA VAL A 110 6.09 6.55 -6.16
C VAL A 110 5.40 7.91 -6.07
N TYR A 111 4.35 8.00 -5.27
CA TYR A 111 3.64 9.25 -5.02
C TYR A 111 4.34 10.09 -3.94
N LYS A 112 4.62 9.48 -2.79
CA LYS A 112 5.18 10.19 -1.64
C LYS A 112 5.95 9.26 -0.71
N ASN A 113 7.02 9.77 -0.11
CA ASN A 113 7.69 9.11 1.02
C ASN A 113 7.48 9.97 2.28
N LEU A 114 7.12 9.32 3.38
CA LEU A 114 7.02 9.93 4.69
C LEU A 114 8.15 9.37 5.55
N ASP A 115 9.13 10.21 5.85
CA ASP A 115 10.17 9.87 6.81
C ASP A 115 9.56 9.88 8.21
N LEU A 116 9.65 8.73 8.88
CA LEU A 116 9.15 8.58 10.24
C LEU A 116 10.23 8.68 11.32
N GLY A 117 11.48 8.92 10.96
CA GLY A 117 12.61 8.88 11.88
C GLY A 117 13.01 7.45 12.28
N GLU A 118 14.17 7.31 12.91
CA GLU A 118 14.73 6.01 13.36
C GLU A 118 14.76 4.94 12.25
N ASP A 119 15.11 5.34 11.02
CA ASP A 119 15.11 4.50 9.81
C ASP A 119 13.74 3.90 9.44
N ASN A 120 12.64 4.49 9.92
CA ASN A 120 11.28 4.12 9.55
C ASN A 120 10.79 5.03 8.42
N VAL A 121 10.19 4.44 7.38
CA VAL A 121 9.64 5.20 6.23
C VAL A 121 8.31 4.60 5.81
N LEU A 122 7.30 5.44 5.56
CA LEU A 122 6.13 5.03 4.77
C LEU A 122 6.34 5.44 3.33
N LYS A 123 6.34 4.48 2.41
CA LYS A 123 6.29 4.76 0.98
C LYS A 123 4.86 4.62 0.50
N ILE A 124 4.32 5.68 -0.09
CA ILE A 124 3.03 5.70 -0.77
C ILE A 124 3.30 5.65 -2.27
N TRP A 125 2.87 4.57 -2.91
CA TRP A 125 3.23 4.22 -4.28
C TRP A 125 2.07 3.44 -4.89
N GLY A 126 2.09 3.13 -6.18
CA GLY A 126 0.95 2.45 -6.78
C GLY A 126 1.09 2.03 -8.22
N PHE A 127 0.05 1.36 -8.71
CA PHE A 127 -0.09 0.88 -10.08
C PHE A 127 -1.24 1.58 -10.81
N ASP A 128 -1.05 1.86 -12.09
CA ASP A 128 -2.11 2.15 -13.05
C ASP A 128 -2.04 1.08 -14.12
N TYR A 129 -3.14 0.37 -14.34
CA TYR A 129 -3.16 -0.83 -15.16
C TYR A 129 -4.46 -0.99 -15.94
N GLN A 130 -4.35 -1.76 -17.02
CA GLN A 130 -5.47 -2.23 -17.81
C GLN A 130 -5.14 -3.56 -18.47
N THR A 131 -6.11 -4.45 -18.56
CA THR A 131 -6.02 -5.66 -19.39
C THR A 131 -6.40 -5.34 -20.84
N TYR A 132 -6.17 -6.31 -21.72
CA TYR A 132 -6.66 -6.26 -23.08
C TYR A 132 -8.19 -6.12 -23.11
N GLU A 133 -8.70 -5.36 -24.07
CA GLU A 133 -10.11 -4.96 -24.22
C GLU A 133 -10.96 -6.14 -24.74
N ALA A 134 -11.05 -7.20 -23.95
CA ALA A 134 -11.88 -8.37 -24.19
C ALA A 134 -12.46 -8.84 -22.84
N CYS A 135 -13.53 -9.64 -22.83
CA CYS A 135 -14.11 -10.17 -21.58
C CYS A 135 -13.34 -11.40 -21.10
N PRO A 136 -12.77 -11.43 -19.87
CA PRO A 136 -12.77 -10.38 -18.85
C PRO A 136 -11.86 -9.17 -19.13
N PHE A 137 -12.43 -7.97 -18.94
CA PHE A 137 -11.73 -6.70 -18.96
C PHE A 137 -11.57 -6.17 -17.54
N ALA A 138 -10.37 -5.71 -17.20
CA ALA A 138 -10.08 -5.08 -15.93
C ALA A 138 -9.23 -3.83 -16.13
N ASN A 139 -9.54 -2.77 -15.37
CA ASN A 139 -8.68 -1.62 -15.25
C ASN A 139 -8.69 -1.08 -13.82
N GLY A 140 -7.69 -0.30 -13.46
CA GLY A 140 -7.65 0.28 -12.13
C GLY A 140 -6.45 1.16 -11.88
N LYS A 141 -6.60 1.98 -10.86
CA LYS A 141 -5.51 2.72 -10.24
C LYS A 141 -5.49 2.35 -8.77
N VAL A 142 -4.35 1.88 -8.29
CA VAL A 142 -4.19 1.37 -6.93
C VAL A 142 -3.01 2.09 -6.30
N ILE A 143 -3.25 2.79 -5.21
CA ILE A 143 -2.24 3.30 -4.29
C ILE A 143 -2.16 2.37 -3.09
N LEU A 144 -0.94 1.93 -2.84
CA LEU A 144 -0.51 1.11 -1.73
C LEU A 144 0.34 1.98 -0.79
N VAL A 145 0.41 1.56 0.46
CA VAL A 145 1.36 2.08 1.44
C VAL A 145 2.20 0.93 1.97
N SER A 146 3.52 1.07 1.85
CA SER A 146 4.48 0.12 2.38
C SER A 146 5.26 0.76 3.52
N SER A 147 5.26 0.09 4.68
CA SER A 147 6.06 0.48 5.84
C SER A 147 7.43 -0.17 5.74
N PHE A 148 8.47 0.65 5.88
CA PHE A 148 9.87 0.23 5.88
C PHE A 148 10.49 0.47 7.25
N LYS A 149 11.29 -0.50 7.72
CA LYS A 149 12.14 -0.40 8.91
C LYS A 149 13.57 -0.79 8.56
N ALA A 150 14.53 0.07 8.86
CA ALA A 150 15.94 -0.18 8.54
C ALA A 150 16.13 -0.64 7.08
N GLY A 151 15.42 0.04 6.16
CA GLY A 151 15.48 -0.23 4.72
C GLY A 151 14.71 -1.47 4.22
N LYS A 152 14.04 -2.24 5.09
CA LYS A 152 13.26 -3.42 4.71
C LYS A 152 11.77 -3.18 4.79
N ASN A 153 11.02 -3.63 3.79
CA ASN A 153 9.57 -3.64 3.83
C ASN A 153 9.09 -4.64 4.90
N VAL A 154 8.28 -4.15 5.85
CA VAL A 154 7.69 -4.95 6.93
C VAL A 154 6.17 -5.06 6.88
N SER A 155 5.52 -4.24 6.04
CA SER A 155 4.07 -4.25 5.84
C SER A 155 3.75 -3.55 4.53
N CYS A 156 2.78 -4.05 3.79
CA CYS A 156 2.18 -3.36 2.66
C CYS A 156 0.67 -3.50 2.77
N MET A 157 -0.08 -2.45 2.46
CA MET A 157 -1.54 -2.50 2.45
C MET A 157 -2.12 -1.54 1.42
N PRO A 158 -3.38 -1.74 1.01
CA PRO A 158 -4.10 -0.76 0.22
C PRO A 158 -4.21 0.56 0.96
N PHE A 159 -3.96 1.67 0.27
CA PHE A 159 -4.25 3.00 0.76
C PHE A 159 -5.51 3.54 0.08
N ALA A 160 -5.54 3.55 -1.25
CA ALA A 160 -6.70 3.99 -2.02
C ALA A 160 -6.69 3.32 -3.40
N TYR A 161 -7.84 3.02 -3.97
CA TYR A 161 -7.94 2.47 -5.30
C TYR A 161 -9.29 2.79 -5.96
N PHE A 162 -9.29 2.71 -7.28
CA PHE A 162 -10.46 2.19 -7.97
C PHE A 162 -10.05 0.99 -8.82
N HIS A 163 -10.99 0.08 -8.97
CA HIS A 163 -10.85 -1.09 -9.81
C HIS A 163 -12.18 -1.32 -10.51
N ASN A 164 -12.14 -1.54 -11.81
CA ASN A 164 -13.28 -2.04 -12.54
C ASN A 164 -12.91 -3.38 -13.14
N TRP A 165 -13.85 -4.32 -13.06
CA TRP A 165 -13.77 -5.62 -13.68
C TRP A 165 -15.10 -5.92 -14.35
N ALA A 166 -15.05 -6.54 -15.52
CA ALA A 166 -16.22 -6.91 -16.27
C ALA A 166 -15.96 -8.22 -17.02
N ASP A 167 -16.84 -9.18 -16.83
CA ASP A 167 -16.93 -10.39 -17.65
C ASP A 167 -18.40 -10.62 -17.93
N ALA A 168 -18.84 -10.27 -19.13
CA ALA A 168 -20.26 -10.19 -19.46
C ALA A 168 -20.98 -11.52 -19.11
N PRO A 169 -22.15 -11.46 -18.45
CA PRO A 169 -22.96 -10.27 -18.22
C PRO A 169 -22.65 -9.52 -16.93
N PHE A 170 -21.59 -9.84 -16.18
CA PHE A 170 -21.34 -9.27 -14.85
C PHE A 170 -20.29 -8.18 -14.86
N TYR A 171 -20.39 -7.28 -13.87
CA TYR A 171 -19.41 -6.26 -13.60
C TYR A 171 -19.24 -6.03 -12.11
N ASP A 172 -18.04 -5.61 -11.73
CA ASP A 172 -17.72 -5.05 -10.42
C ASP A 172 -16.98 -3.71 -10.60
N SER A 173 -17.29 -2.76 -9.72
CA SER A 173 -16.60 -1.48 -9.62
C SER A 173 -16.34 -1.16 -8.15
N TYR A 174 -15.06 -1.09 -7.79
CA TYR A 174 -14.57 -0.76 -6.47
C TYR A 174 -14.03 0.66 -6.50
N LYS A 175 -14.34 1.46 -5.49
CA LYS A 175 -13.82 2.82 -5.33
C LYS A 175 -13.58 3.10 -3.86
N THR A 176 -12.46 3.72 -3.53
CA THR A 176 -12.18 4.14 -2.15
C THR A 176 -12.02 5.64 -2.01
N ASN A 177 -12.35 6.14 -0.82
CA ASN A 177 -11.87 7.43 -0.32
C ASN A 177 -11.07 7.21 0.96
N SER A 178 -9.88 7.77 1.02
CA SER A 178 -8.93 7.46 2.09
C SER A 178 -8.31 8.70 2.71
N VAL A 179 -8.12 8.66 4.02
CA VAL A 179 -7.53 9.74 4.82
C VAL A 179 -6.51 9.15 5.77
N LEU A 180 -5.25 9.55 5.64
CA LEU A 180 -4.23 9.38 6.68
C LEU A 180 -4.09 10.72 7.41
N ASP A 181 -4.57 10.76 8.64
CA ASP A 181 -4.50 11.97 9.46
C ASP A 181 -3.09 12.20 10.06
N LYS A 182 -2.89 13.38 10.64
CA LYS A 182 -1.63 13.75 11.29
C LYS A 182 -1.30 12.86 12.50
N MET A 183 -2.31 12.23 13.10
CA MET A 183 -2.15 11.32 14.23
C MET A 183 -1.79 9.89 13.79
N GLY A 184 -1.61 9.66 12.48
CA GLY A 184 -1.28 8.34 11.95
C GLY A 184 -2.48 7.39 11.85
N ASN A 185 -3.71 7.88 11.92
CA ASN A 185 -4.88 7.05 11.67
C ASN A 185 -5.20 7.07 10.18
N LEU A 186 -5.22 5.89 9.57
CA LEU A 186 -5.68 5.68 8.20
C LEU A 186 -7.12 5.18 8.22
N THR A 187 -8.03 5.93 7.59
CA THR A 187 -9.40 5.47 7.32
C THR A 187 -9.57 5.30 5.83
N ILE A 188 -10.10 4.14 5.41
CA ILE A 188 -10.44 3.82 4.02
C ILE A 188 -11.93 3.50 3.97
N ILE A 189 -12.66 4.23 3.13
CA ILE A 189 -14.07 3.96 2.86
C ILE A 189 -14.15 3.37 1.46
N GLU A 190 -14.47 2.09 1.37
CA GLU A 190 -14.68 1.39 0.10
C GLU A 190 -16.16 1.39 -0.26
N THR A 191 -16.47 1.68 -1.51
CA THR A 191 -17.76 1.42 -2.14
C THR A 191 -17.56 0.40 -3.25
N VAL A 192 -18.33 -0.68 -3.21
CA VAL A 192 -18.42 -1.67 -4.27
C VAL A 192 -19.78 -1.53 -4.92
N ASN A 193 -19.79 -1.51 -6.24
CA ASN A 193 -20.98 -1.58 -7.06
C ASN A 193 -20.81 -2.74 -8.03
N SER A 194 -21.65 -3.75 -7.93
CA SER A 194 -21.64 -4.90 -8.81
C SER A 194 -23.01 -5.17 -9.38
N GLY A 195 -23.06 -5.78 -10.56
CA GLY A 195 -24.34 -6.11 -11.15
C GLY A 195 -24.29 -6.80 -12.49
N GLY A 196 -25.49 -7.04 -13.03
CA GLY A 196 -25.69 -7.48 -14.40
C GLY A 196 -25.70 -6.31 -15.39
N MET A 197 -25.11 -6.54 -16.56
CA MET A 197 -25.08 -5.63 -17.70
C MET A 197 -26.22 -5.90 -18.70
N ASP A 198 -26.76 -7.13 -18.73
CA ASP A 198 -27.85 -7.49 -19.63
C ASP A 198 -29.23 -7.30 -18.97
N GLU A 199 -30.29 -7.29 -19.79
CA GLU A 199 -31.65 -7.02 -19.29
C GLU A 199 -32.18 -8.08 -18.31
N LYS A 200 -31.69 -9.31 -18.38
CA LYS A 200 -32.13 -10.40 -17.49
C LYS A 200 -31.44 -10.31 -16.14
N GLU A 201 -30.20 -9.85 -16.13
CA GLU A 201 -29.35 -9.74 -14.93
C GLU A 201 -29.38 -8.33 -14.32
N LYS A 202 -30.07 -7.36 -14.92
CA LYS A 202 -30.22 -5.99 -14.39
C LYS A 202 -30.81 -5.93 -12.98
N GLU A 203 -31.62 -6.92 -12.60
CA GLU A 203 -32.19 -7.04 -11.25
C GLU A 203 -31.11 -7.36 -10.20
N TYR A 204 -29.98 -7.93 -10.62
CA TYR A 204 -28.80 -8.10 -9.79
C TYR A 204 -28.01 -6.78 -9.77
N GLN A 205 -28.28 -5.96 -8.76
CA GLN A 205 -27.43 -4.82 -8.40
C GLN A 205 -27.10 -4.93 -6.92
N ASN A 206 -25.82 -4.96 -6.60
CA ASN A 206 -25.35 -4.91 -5.23
C ASN A 206 -24.48 -3.67 -5.05
N LYS A 207 -24.84 -2.88 -4.05
CA LYS A 207 -24.03 -1.77 -3.59
C LYS A 207 -23.72 -1.96 -2.12
N SER A 208 -22.44 -2.07 -1.80
CA SER A 208 -21.95 -2.16 -0.43
C SER A 208 -20.95 -1.07 -0.12
N THR A 209 -20.94 -0.64 1.14
CA THR A 209 -19.95 0.29 1.66
C THR A 209 -19.28 -0.33 2.87
N SER A 210 -17.95 -0.38 2.84
CA SER A 210 -17.11 -0.90 3.91
C SER A 210 -16.21 0.22 4.45
N THR A 211 -15.87 0.17 5.74
CA THR A 211 -14.90 1.10 6.34
C THR A 211 -13.80 0.31 7.03
N TYR A 212 -12.57 0.57 6.60
CA TYR A 212 -11.35 0.00 7.18
C TYR A 212 -10.62 1.09 7.96
N ARG A 213 -10.07 0.72 9.11
CA ARG A 213 -9.33 1.63 9.98
C ARG A 213 -8.02 0.98 10.41
N TYR A 214 -6.94 1.70 10.20
CA TYR A 214 -5.58 1.29 10.59
C TYR A 214 -4.94 2.41 11.41
N LYS A 215 -3.97 2.04 12.22
CA LYS A 215 -3.19 2.99 13.01
C LYS A 215 -1.71 2.77 12.79
N LEU A 216 -0.99 3.87 12.60
CA LEU A 216 0.46 3.89 12.59
C LEU A 216 0.95 3.66 14.02
N VAL A 217 1.59 2.52 14.25
CA VAL A 217 2.16 2.15 15.55
C VAL A 217 3.56 1.62 15.30
N ASP A 218 4.54 2.23 15.97
CA ASP A 218 5.95 1.91 15.82
C ASP A 218 6.39 1.90 14.34
N GLY A 219 5.96 2.88 13.54
CA GLY A 219 6.34 2.99 12.13
C GLY A 219 5.65 2.00 11.17
N VAL A 220 4.67 1.22 11.65
CA VAL A 220 3.91 0.26 10.83
C VAL A 220 2.43 0.59 10.89
N LEU A 221 1.77 0.66 9.73
CA LEU A 221 0.30 0.68 9.67
C LEU A 221 -0.22 -0.74 9.91
N LYS A 222 -1.17 -0.89 10.83
CA LYS A 222 -1.86 -2.15 11.16
C LYS A 222 -3.24 -1.90 11.75
#